data_AF-A0A2U2N9P1-F1
#
_entry.id   AF-A0A2U2N9P1-F1
#
_cell.length_a   1.000
_cell.length_b   1.000
_cell.length_c   1.000
_cell.angle_alpha   90.00
_cell.angle_beta   90.00
_cell.angle_gamma   90.00
#
_symmetry.space_group_name_H-M   'P 1'
#
loop_
_entity.id
_entity.type
_entity.pdbx_description
1 polymer ?
#
loop_
_entity_poly.entity_id
_entity_poly.type
_entity_poly.pdbx_seq_one_letter_code
_entity_poly.pdbx_strand_id
1 'polypeptide(L)'
;MEKEQQQAQVAQQKQQDKIKANYATALENANNLVNEVKDSPVADEKEVATPLKDLQTLVKAKEPSLKTMQKTTKQLTTATNNLRKAYAQQMGGVAEKMNSQLDDLLKKLATYKEAATAAQKKTIASYESKWDGVQIDSSNYKDASTDIKAMTKLVDSLSKSKSDADSKKAEEDKKKAEEEAKKKAEEEAQQQAQQQQQQQQSTPQYTPSYTPSYTPSYTPSYTPVTPTTPTQPSKPTTPTTPTPSPGTTGGNIG
;
A
#
# COMPACT_ATOMS: atom_id res chain seq x y z
N MET A 1 10.60 -78.45 10.51
CA MET A 1 11.70 -77.68 9.89
C MET A 1 11.25 -76.92 8.64
N GLU A 2 10.66 -77.55 7.62
CA GLU A 2 10.29 -76.87 6.35
C GLU A 2 9.26 -75.74 6.53
N LYS A 3 8.20 -75.96 7.32
CA LYS A 3 7.19 -74.94 7.64
C LYS A 3 7.76 -73.72 8.37
N GLU A 4 8.80 -73.92 9.18
CA GLU A 4 9.45 -72.87 9.97
C GLU A 4 10.39 -72.02 9.10
N GLN A 5 11.13 -72.65 8.18
CA GLN A 5 11.91 -71.93 7.15
C GLN A 5 11.01 -71.09 6.24
N GLN A 6 9.86 -71.63 5.82
CA GLN A 6 8.91 -70.91 4.98
C GLN A 6 8.32 -69.68 5.71
N GLN A 7 7.99 -69.81 7.00
CA GLN A 7 7.53 -68.67 7.82
C GLN A 7 8.60 -67.60 7.98
N ALA A 8 9.86 -67.98 8.20
CA ALA A 8 10.97 -67.03 8.31
C ALA A 8 11.20 -66.26 7.00
N GLN A 9 11.09 -66.93 5.85
CA GLN A 9 11.24 -66.28 4.54
C GLN A 9 10.11 -65.28 4.26
N VAL A 10 8.86 -65.63 4.58
CA VAL A 10 7.70 -64.71 4.46
C VAL A 10 7.88 -63.50 5.38
N ALA A 11 8.35 -63.69 6.61
CA ALA A 11 8.59 -62.59 7.54
C ALA A 11 9.70 -61.64 7.03
N GLN A 12 10.78 -62.20 6.48
CA GLN A 12 11.83 -61.39 5.85
C GLN A 12 11.28 -60.59 4.67
N GLN A 13 10.54 -61.23 3.75
CA GLN A 13 9.95 -60.55 2.60
C GLN A 13 9.06 -59.38 3.01
N LYS A 14 8.13 -59.60 3.95
CA LYS A 14 7.27 -58.55 4.50
C LYS A 14 8.06 -57.39 5.09
N GLN A 15 9.17 -57.68 5.76
CA GLN A 15 10.04 -56.64 6.31
C GLN A 15 10.75 -55.85 5.21
N GLN A 16 11.21 -56.50 4.13
CA GLN A 16 11.79 -55.80 2.98
C GLN A 16 10.77 -54.89 2.28
N ASP A 17 9.55 -55.39 2.08
CA ASP A 17 8.48 -54.64 1.44
C ASP A 17 8.08 -53.42 2.26
N LYS A 18 8.02 -53.55 3.60
CA LYS A 18 7.80 -52.40 4.50
C LYS A 18 8.90 -51.34 4.39
N ILE A 19 10.17 -51.76 4.27
CA ILE A 19 11.28 -50.82 4.08
C ILE A 19 11.14 -50.05 2.76
N LYS A 20 10.84 -50.76 1.67
CA LYS A 20 10.62 -50.17 0.35
C LYS A 20 9.44 -49.20 0.35
N ALA A 21 8.31 -49.61 0.92
CA ALA A 21 7.10 -48.78 1.02
C ALA A 21 7.36 -47.50 1.80
N ASN A 22 8.00 -47.59 2.97
CA ASN A 22 8.33 -46.42 3.78
C ASN A 22 9.28 -45.45 3.06
N TYR A 23 10.26 -45.98 2.31
CA TYR A 23 11.14 -45.17 1.47
C TYR A 23 10.37 -44.47 0.36
N ALA A 24 9.51 -45.20 -0.37
CA ALA A 24 8.70 -44.65 -1.46
C ALA A 24 7.79 -43.50 -0.96
N THR A 25 7.07 -43.70 0.15
CA THR A 25 6.23 -42.65 0.74
C THR A 25 7.04 -41.43 1.20
N ALA A 26 8.22 -41.63 1.81
CA ALA A 26 9.08 -40.52 2.21
C ALA A 26 9.62 -39.74 0.99
N LEU A 27 9.97 -40.44 -0.08
CA LEU A 27 10.45 -39.85 -1.33
C LEU A 27 9.34 -39.06 -2.03
N GLU A 28 8.12 -39.59 -2.11
CA GLU A 28 6.96 -38.91 -2.68
C GLU A 28 6.64 -37.62 -1.91
N ASN A 29 6.53 -37.70 -0.59
CA ASN A 29 6.30 -36.53 0.26
C ASN A 29 7.39 -35.44 0.08
N ALA A 30 8.64 -35.86 -0.02
CA ALA A 30 9.76 -34.95 -0.27
C ALA A 30 9.66 -34.27 -1.64
N ASN A 31 9.37 -35.04 -2.70
CA ASN A 31 9.20 -34.50 -4.06
C ASN A 31 8.03 -33.52 -4.15
N ASN A 32 6.89 -33.84 -3.53
CA ASN A 32 5.73 -32.96 -3.50
C ASN A 32 6.07 -31.63 -2.82
N LEU A 33 6.74 -31.67 -1.66
CA LEU A 33 7.15 -30.46 -0.96
C LEU A 33 8.18 -29.64 -1.76
N VAL A 34 9.16 -30.28 -2.40
CA VAL A 34 10.12 -29.59 -3.29
C VAL A 34 9.38 -28.85 -4.41
N ASN A 35 8.37 -29.48 -5.03
CA ASN A 35 7.60 -28.88 -6.10
C ASN A 35 6.69 -27.74 -5.61
N GLU A 36 6.14 -27.84 -4.42
CA GLU A 36 5.34 -26.78 -3.82
C GLU A 36 6.21 -25.55 -3.49
N VAL A 37 7.35 -25.76 -2.83
CA VAL A 37 8.18 -24.67 -2.32
C VAL A 37 8.95 -23.97 -3.44
N LYS A 38 9.40 -24.67 -4.48
CA LYS A 38 10.20 -24.06 -5.57
C LYS A 38 9.44 -22.95 -6.33
N ASP A 39 8.11 -23.06 -6.42
CA ASP A 39 7.25 -22.12 -7.14
C ASP A 39 6.61 -21.10 -6.17
N SER A 40 7.08 -21.05 -4.92
CA SER A 40 6.57 -20.18 -3.88
C SER A 40 7.33 -18.84 -3.83
N PRO A 41 6.72 -17.77 -3.33
CA PRO A 41 7.36 -16.46 -3.23
C PRO A 41 8.52 -16.41 -2.21
N VAL A 42 8.69 -17.46 -1.41
CA VAL A 42 9.72 -17.56 -0.36
C VAL A 42 10.82 -18.56 -0.73
N ALA A 43 10.83 -19.08 -1.96
CA ALA A 43 11.79 -20.10 -2.39
C ALA A 43 13.25 -19.65 -2.27
N ASP A 44 13.49 -18.36 -2.54
CA ASP A 44 14.82 -17.74 -2.52
C ASP A 44 15.20 -17.17 -1.13
N GLU A 45 14.28 -17.18 -0.17
CA GLU A 45 14.57 -16.76 1.21
C GLU A 45 15.60 -17.71 1.81
N LYS A 46 16.65 -17.17 2.42
CA LYS A 46 17.83 -17.95 2.85
C LYS A 46 17.45 -19.15 3.73
N GLU A 47 16.49 -18.94 4.63
CA GLU A 47 15.96 -19.91 5.59
C GLU A 47 15.23 -21.07 4.90
N VAL A 48 14.69 -20.86 3.69
CA VAL A 48 13.97 -21.86 2.88
C VAL A 48 14.88 -22.46 1.83
N ALA A 49 15.68 -21.64 1.15
CA ALA A 49 16.57 -22.03 0.06
C ALA A 49 17.57 -23.11 0.49
N THR A 50 18.11 -23.02 1.71
CA THR A 50 19.08 -23.99 2.21
C THR A 50 18.44 -25.37 2.45
N PRO A 51 17.39 -25.53 3.27
CA PRO A 51 16.67 -26.80 3.38
C PRO A 51 16.08 -27.32 2.06
N LEU A 52 15.66 -26.42 1.16
CA LEU A 52 15.14 -26.79 -0.16
C LEU A 52 16.22 -27.48 -0.99
N LYS A 53 17.43 -26.90 -1.05
CA LYS A 53 18.58 -27.49 -1.77
C LYS A 53 19.02 -28.82 -1.17
N ASP A 54 19.03 -28.94 0.16
CA ASP A 54 19.37 -30.19 0.84
C ASP A 54 18.37 -31.30 0.50
N LEU A 55 17.07 -30.99 0.56
CA LEU A 55 16.02 -31.95 0.20
C LEU A 55 16.06 -32.30 -1.30
N GLN A 56 16.27 -31.32 -2.18
CA GLN A 56 16.46 -31.53 -3.62
C GLN A 56 17.63 -32.48 -3.92
N THR A 57 18.72 -32.38 -3.17
CA THR A 57 19.88 -33.26 -3.31
C THR A 57 19.52 -34.70 -2.92
N LEU A 58 18.76 -34.88 -1.84
CA LEU A 58 18.31 -36.21 -1.38
C LEU A 58 17.33 -36.88 -2.35
N VAL A 59 16.38 -36.14 -2.91
CA VAL A 59 15.36 -36.71 -3.83
C VAL A 59 15.92 -37.02 -5.22
N LYS A 60 16.98 -36.32 -5.66
CA LYS A 60 17.68 -36.58 -6.93
C LYS A 60 18.72 -37.71 -6.83
N ALA A 61 19.03 -38.17 -5.63
CA ALA A 61 20.00 -39.23 -5.43
C ALA A 61 19.50 -40.55 -6.05
N LYS A 62 20.44 -41.35 -6.57
CA LYS A 62 20.12 -42.69 -7.06
C LYS A 62 19.47 -43.52 -5.94
N GLU A 63 18.47 -44.32 -6.30
CA GLU A 63 17.77 -45.18 -5.36
C GLU A 63 18.76 -46.02 -4.52
N PRO A 64 18.66 -45.96 -3.18
CA PRO A 64 19.58 -46.65 -2.29
C PRO A 64 19.29 -48.15 -2.23
N SER A 65 20.31 -48.93 -1.88
CA SER A 65 20.12 -50.36 -1.56
C SER A 65 19.17 -50.55 -0.37
N LEU A 66 18.56 -51.73 -0.25
CA LEU A 66 17.67 -52.07 0.87
C LEU A 66 18.32 -51.81 2.25
N LYS A 67 19.62 -52.12 2.40
CA LYS A 67 20.39 -51.90 3.64
C LYS A 67 20.49 -50.42 4.01
N THR A 68 20.48 -49.54 3.03
CA THR A 68 20.60 -48.10 3.19
C THR A 68 19.26 -47.36 3.15
N MET A 69 18.20 -47.96 2.58
CA MET A 69 16.88 -47.35 2.46
C MET A 69 16.36 -46.81 3.79
N GLN A 70 16.42 -47.58 4.88
CA GLN A 70 15.94 -47.12 6.19
C GLN A 70 16.66 -45.84 6.66
N LYS A 71 17.97 -45.73 6.42
CA LYS A 71 18.75 -44.52 6.74
C LYS A 71 18.31 -43.36 5.86
N THR A 72 18.18 -43.58 4.56
CA THR A 72 17.73 -42.57 3.61
C THR A 72 16.30 -42.10 3.92
N THR A 73 15.39 -42.99 4.30
CA THR A 73 14.03 -42.64 4.75
C THR A 73 14.07 -41.67 5.94
N LYS A 74 14.94 -41.92 6.94
CA LYS A 74 15.11 -41.00 8.09
C LYS A 74 15.66 -39.64 7.65
N GLN A 75 16.63 -39.62 6.73
CA GLN A 75 17.20 -38.39 6.19
C GLN A 75 16.17 -37.59 5.41
N LEU A 76 15.42 -38.22 4.50
CA LEU A 76 14.31 -37.62 3.76
C LEU A 76 13.26 -37.05 4.72
N THR A 77 12.82 -37.84 5.69
CA THR A 77 11.80 -37.39 6.66
C THR A 77 12.28 -36.16 7.44
N THR A 78 13.53 -36.16 7.90
CA THR A 78 14.10 -35.03 8.64
C THR A 78 14.22 -33.78 7.78
N ALA A 79 14.76 -33.91 6.56
CA ALA A 79 14.91 -32.79 5.63
C ALA A 79 13.55 -32.24 5.18
N THR A 80 12.56 -33.11 4.93
CA THR A 80 11.17 -32.71 4.64
C THR A 80 10.57 -31.91 5.78
N ASN A 81 10.73 -32.34 7.03
CA ASN A 81 10.20 -31.62 8.18
C ASN A 81 10.90 -30.26 8.39
N ASN A 82 12.21 -30.20 8.18
CA ASN A 82 12.97 -28.95 8.27
C ASN A 82 12.50 -27.94 7.20
N LEU A 83 12.37 -28.38 5.95
CA LEU A 83 11.87 -27.53 4.87
C LEU A 83 10.43 -27.09 5.14
N ARG A 84 9.55 -28.01 5.56
CA ARG A 84 8.14 -27.67 5.86
C ARG A 84 8.04 -26.60 6.94
N LYS A 85 8.84 -26.71 8.00
CA LYS A 85 8.87 -25.71 9.08
C LYS A 85 9.34 -24.35 8.59
N ALA A 86 10.46 -24.31 7.87
CA ALA A 86 11.00 -23.05 7.33
C ALA A 86 10.01 -22.40 6.35
N TYR A 87 9.43 -23.20 5.46
CA TYR A 87 8.43 -22.75 4.49
C TYR A 87 7.18 -22.19 5.17
N ALA A 88 6.60 -22.92 6.13
CA ALA A 88 5.42 -22.46 6.87
C ALA A 88 5.68 -21.15 7.63
N GLN A 89 6.85 -21.00 8.25
CA GLN A 89 7.23 -19.77 8.93
C GLN A 89 7.30 -18.58 7.97
N GLN A 90 8.00 -18.73 6.83
CA GLN A 90 8.13 -17.63 5.87
C GLN A 90 6.81 -17.30 5.17
N MET A 91 6.03 -18.32 4.80
CA MET A 91 4.69 -18.12 4.24
C MET A 91 3.73 -17.47 5.22
N GLY A 92 3.87 -17.73 6.53
CA GLY A 92 3.13 -17.01 7.57
C GLY A 92 3.36 -15.50 7.50
N GLY A 93 4.63 -15.07 7.42
CA GLY A 93 4.96 -13.65 7.27
C GLY A 93 4.48 -13.03 5.96
N VAL A 94 4.48 -13.78 4.85
CA VAL A 94 3.89 -13.34 3.58
C VAL A 94 2.37 -13.18 3.71
N ALA A 95 1.71 -14.18 4.29
CA ALA A 95 0.27 -14.17 4.51
C ALA A 95 -0.17 -13.02 5.41
N GLU A 96 0.52 -12.75 6.52
CA GLU A 96 0.25 -11.61 7.41
C GLU A 96 0.31 -10.27 6.68
N LYS A 97 1.35 -10.06 5.87
CA LYS A 97 1.49 -8.85 5.04
C LYS A 97 0.35 -8.74 4.04
N MET A 98 0.03 -9.83 3.35
CA MET A 98 -1.06 -9.83 2.37
C MET A 98 -2.44 -9.61 3.02
N ASN A 99 -2.70 -10.18 4.19
CA ASN A 99 -3.93 -9.95 4.95
C ASN A 99 -4.07 -8.48 5.32
N SER A 100 -3.00 -7.85 5.79
CA SER A 100 -3.00 -6.41 6.10
C SER A 100 -3.26 -5.57 4.86
N GLN A 101 -2.61 -5.90 3.73
CA GLN A 101 -2.84 -5.21 2.46
C GLN A 101 -4.27 -5.38 1.94
N LEU A 102 -4.82 -6.59 2.06
CA LEU A 102 -6.18 -6.91 1.64
C LEU A 102 -7.21 -6.10 2.45
N ASP A 103 -7.07 -6.08 3.77
CA ASP A 103 -7.93 -5.31 4.66
C ASP A 103 -7.88 -3.80 4.36
N ASP A 104 -6.67 -3.24 4.18
CA ASP A 104 -6.49 -1.85 3.77
C ASP A 104 -7.14 -1.53 2.42
N LEU A 105 -7.03 -2.44 1.45
CA LEU A 105 -7.65 -2.27 0.13
C LEU A 105 -9.17 -2.35 0.22
N LEU A 106 -9.74 -3.29 0.98
CA LEU A 106 -11.18 -3.40 1.20
C LEU A 106 -11.74 -2.12 1.84
N LYS A 107 -11.07 -1.58 2.86
CA LYS A 107 -11.43 -0.30 3.50
C LYS A 107 -11.40 0.88 2.52
N LYS A 108 -10.36 0.98 1.68
CA LYS A 108 -10.25 2.02 0.64
C LYS A 108 -11.35 1.88 -0.41
N LEU A 109 -11.63 0.66 -0.87
CA LEU A 109 -12.71 0.40 -1.84
C LEU A 109 -14.07 0.79 -1.25
N ALA A 110 -14.35 0.46 0.01
CA ALA A 110 -15.57 0.87 0.70
C ALA A 110 -15.68 2.41 0.78
N THR A 111 -14.59 3.11 1.07
CA THR A 111 -14.54 4.59 1.09
C THR A 111 -14.87 5.22 -0.25
N TYR A 112 -14.38 4.63 -1.35
CA TYR A 112 -14.62 5.16 -2.70
C TYR A 112 -15.89 4.63 -3.36
N LYS A 113 -16.58 3.67 -2.73
CA LYS A 113 -17.72 2.94 -3.31
C LYS A 113 -18.80 3.88 -3.84
N GLU A 114 -19.18 4.89 -3.07
CA GLU A 114 -20.27 5.79 -3.47
C GLU A 114 -19.97 6.63 -4.71
N ALA A 115 -18.71 7.06 -4.85
CA ALA A 115 -18.23 7.81 -6.02
C ALA A 115 -17.92 6.93 -7.24
N ALA A 116 -17.93 5.60 -7.08
CA ALA A 116 -17.61 4.66 -8.14
C ALA A 116 -18.75 4.52 -9.17
N THR A 117 -18.40 4.20 -10.42
CA THR A 117 -19.37 3.86 -11.47
C THR A 117 -20.13 2.58 -11.15
N ALA A 118 -21.28 2.35 -11.78
CA ALA A 118 -22.07 1.13 -11.58
C ALA A 118 -21.27 -0.16 -11.88
N ALA A 119 -20.37 -0.13 -12.87
CA ALA A 119 -19.48 -1.25 -13.18
C ALA A 119 -18.46 -1.48 -12.04
N GLN A 120 -17.81 -0.43 -11.58
CA GLN A 120 -16.85 -0.51 -10.47
C GLN A 120 -17.53 -0.94 -9.16
N LYS A 121 -18.75 -0.48 -8.86
CA LYS A 121 -19.52 -0.93 -7.69
C LYS A 121 -19.74 -2.45 -7.69
N LYS A 122 -20.02 -3.05 -8.86
CA LYS A 122 -20.12 -4.52 -9.00
C LYS A 122 -18.78 -5.21 -8.73
N THR A 123 -17.69 -4.68 -9.27
CA THR A 123 -16.34 -5.21 -9.01
C THR A 123 -15.97 -5.13 -7.53
N ILE A 124 -16.24 -4.00 -6.87
CA ILE A 124 -16.04 -3.82 -5.43
C ILE A 124 -16.83 -4.87 -4.64
N ALA A 125 -18.12 -5.02 -4.92
CA ALA A 125 -18.97 -6.00 -4.25
C ALA A 125 -18.47 -7.45 -4.43
N SER A 126 -17.91 -7.77 -5.60
CA SER A 126 -17.30 -9.09 -5.84
C SER A 126 -16.05 -9.32 -4.99
N TYR A 127 -15.21 -8.29 -4.79
CA TYR A 127 -14.05 -8.41 -3.92
C TYR A 127 -14.44 -8.48 -2.45
N GLU A 128 -15.39 -7.65 -2.00
CA GLU A 128 -15.96 -7.73 -0.64
C GLU A 128 -16.50 -9.13 -0.37
N SER A 129 -17.35 -9.67 -1.25
CA SER A 129 -17.91 -11.01 -1.06
C SER A 129 -16.86 -12.13 -1.08
N LYS A 130 -15.75 -11.96 -1.80
CA LYS A 130 -14.71 -12.98 -1.92
C LYS A 130 -13.73 -12.97 -0.74
N TRP A 131 -13.44 -11.79 -0.20
CA TRP A 131 -12.30 -11.58 0.69
C TRP A 131 -12.66 -11.06 2.08
N ASP A 132 -13.89 -10.58 2.30
CA ASP A 132 -14.33 -10.15 3.63
C ASP A 132 -14.31 -11.31 4.63
N GLY A 133 -13.58 -11.13 5.72
CA GLY A 133 -13.34 -12.16 6.74
C GLY A 133 -12.51 -13.37 6.28
N VAL A 134 -12.00 -13.40 5.04
CA VAL A 134 -11.20 -14.52 4.54
C VAL A 134 -9.73 -14.32 4.90
N GLN A 135 -9.16 -15.29 5.63
CA GLN A 135 -7.75 -15.28 5.96
C GLN A 135 -6.92 -15.84 4.81
N ILE A 136 -5.89 -15.10 4.40
CA ILE A 136 -4.89 -15.56 3.43
C ILE A 136 -3.91 -16.52 4.11
N ASP A 137 -3.59 -17.63 3.47
CA ASP A 137 -2.61 -18.63 3.87
C ASP A 137 -1.92 -19.28 2.64
N SER A 138 -1.14 -20.35 2.85
CA SER A 138 -0.41 -21.04 1.77
C SER A 138 -1.31 -21.68 0.71
N SER A 139 -2.59 -21.90 0.98
CA SER A 139 -3.54 -22.53 0.06
C SER A 139 -4.17 -21.53 -0.93
N ASN A 140 -4.34 -20.27 -0.53
CA ASN A 140 -5.07 -19.26 -1.31
C ASN A 140 -4.23 -18.01 -1.68
N TYR A 141 -2.98 -17.91 -1.24
CA TYR A 141 -2.14 -16.73 -1.49
C TYR A 141 -1.97 -16.38 -2.99
N LYS A 142 -1.98 -17.37 -3.89
CA LYS A 142 -1.83 -17.11 -5.34
C LYS A 142 -3.01 -16.31 -5.90
N ASP A 143 -4.21 -16.70 -5.51
CA ASP A 143 -5.45 -16.02 -5.90
C ASP A 143 -5.52 -14.65 -5.23
N ALA A 144 -5.20 -14.58 -3.93
CA ALA A 144 -5.15 -13.33 -3.19
C ALA A 144 -4.14 -12.35 -3.80
N SER A 145 -2.96 -12.81 -4.21
CA SER A 145 -1.95 -11.95 -4.85
C SER A 145 -2.45 -11.33 -6.15
N THR A 146 -3.18 -12.10 -6.94
CA THR A 146 -3.78 -11.64 -8.20
C THR A 146 -4.84 -10.58 -7.94
N ASP A 147 -5.73 -10.84 -6.97
CA ASP A 147 -6.81 -9.92 -6.63
C ASP A 147 -6.29 -8.65 -5.94
N ILE A 148 -5.34 -8.74 -5.01
CA ILE A 148 -4.69 -7.58 -4.37
C ILE A 148 -4.09 -6.65 -5.43
N LYS A 149 -3.43 -7.18 -6.47
CA LYS A 149 -2.90 -6.36 -7.59
C LYS A 149 -4.02 -5.66 -8.36
N ALA A 150 -5.14 -6.35 -8.61
CA ALA A 150 -6.28 -5.77 -9.32
C ALA A 150 -7.01 -4.72 -8.47
N MET A 151 -7.23 -5.01 -7.18
CA MET A 151 -7.81 -4.08 -6.19
C MET A 151 -6.95 -2.84 -6.04
N THR A 152 -5.61 -2.97 -6.00
CA THR A 152 -4.69 -1.82 -5.96
C THR A 152 -4.92 -0.89 -7.15
N LYS A 153 -4.96 -1.44 -8.38
CA LYS A 153 -5.23 -0.65 -9.59
C LYS A 153 -6.60 0.03 -9.55
N LEU A 154 -7.62 -0.65 -9.01
CA LEU A 154 -8.96 -0.10 -8.87
C LEU A 154 -8.97 1.06 -7.85
N VAL A 155 -8.33 0.91 -6.70
CA VAL A 155 -8.15 1.97 -5.69
C VAL A 155 -7.41 3.17 -6.29
N ASP A 156 -6.32 2.94 -7.04
CA ASP A 156 -5.57 4.01 -7.70
C ASP A 156 -6.42 4.77 -8.73
N SER A 157 -7.26 4.05 -9.49
CA SER A 157 -8.19 4.67 -10.42
C SER A 157 -9.25 5.50 -9.69
N LEU A 158 -9.85 4.96 -8.62
CA LEU A 158 -10.91 5.62 -7.86
C LEU A 158 -10.40 6.86 -7.12
N SER A 159 -9.21 6.78 -6.53
CA SER A 159 -8.59 7.92 -5.85
C SER A 159 -8.28 9.08 -6.80
N LYS A 160 -7.80 8.79 -8.02
CA LYS A 160 -7.62 9.80 -9.08
C LYS A 160 -8.94 10.45 -9.48
N SER A 161 -9.97 9.64 -9.75
CA SER A 161 -11.30 10.16 -10.10
C SER A 161 -11.89 11.04 -8.99
N LYS A 162 -11.66 10.69 -7.72
CA LYS A 162 -12.09 11.52 -6.59
C LYS A 162 -11.32 12.84 -6.51
N SER A 163 -9.99 12.82 -6.70
CA SER A 163 -9.18 14.03 -6.73
C SER A 163 -9.61 14.98 -7.85
N ASP A 164 -9.90 14.44 -9.04
CA ASP A 164 -10.37 15.24 -10.18
C ASP A 164 -11.74 15.85 -9.92
N ALA A 165 -12.66 15.10 -9.30
CA ALA A 165 -13.98 15.58 -8.93
C ALA A 165 -13.90 16.67 -7.84
N ASP A 166 -13.10 16.45 -6.80
CA ASP A 166 -12.90 17.41 -5.72
C ASP A 166 -12.24 18.71 -6.24
N SER A 167 -11.30 18.61 -7.19
CA SER A 167 -10.70 19.77 -7.87
C SER A 167 -11.70 20.55 -8.72
N LYS A 168 -12.56 19.87 -9.49
CA LYS A 168 -13.61 20.54 -10.28
C LYS A 168 -14.61 21.25 -9.38
N LYS A 169 -15.02 20.62 -8.28
CA LYS A 169 -15.92 21.24 -7.31
C LYS A 169 -15.29 22.48 -6.68
N ALA A 170 -14.00 22.43 -6.34
CA ALA A 170 -13.28 23.59 -5.82
C ALA A 170 -13.22 24.74 -6.85
N GLU A 171 -13.02 24.44 -8.13
CA GLU A 171 -13.03 25.44 -9.20
C GLU A 171 -14.43 26.05 -9.42
N GLU A 172 -15.49 25.23 -9.37
CA GLU A 172 -16.87 25.70 -9.46
C GLU A 172 -17.28 26.57 -8.26
N ASP A 173 -16.93 26.14 -7.04
CA ASP A 173 -17.20 26.92 -5.82
C ASP A 173 -16.43 28.26 -5.86
N LYS A 174 -15.20 28.26 -6.38
CA LYS A 174 -14.42 29.49 -6.59
C LYS A 174 -15.08 30.42 -7.62
N LYS A 175 -15.56 29.90 -8.76
CA LYS A 175 -16.27 30.70 -9.77
C LYS A 175 -17.55 31.31 -9.21
N LYS A 176 -18.33 30.55 -8.44
CA LYS A 176 -19.54 31.07 -7.78
C LYS A 176 -19.22 32.18 -6.79
N ALA A 177 -18.15 32.03 -6.00
CA ALA A 177 -17.70 33.04 -5.06
C ALA A 177 -17.21 34.33 -5.77
N GLU A 178 -16.48 34.20 -6.88
CA GLU A 178 -16.04 35.35 -7.69
C GLU A 178 -17.22 36.08 -8.35
N GLU A 179 -18.22 35.36 -8.86
CA GLU A 179 -19.41 35.94 -9.49
C GLU A 179 -20.28 36.69 -8.47
N GLU A 180 -20.47 36.13 -7.27
CA GLU A 180 -21.22 36.79 -6.19
C GLU A 180 -20.49 38.05 -5.69
N ALA A 181 -19.17 38.01 -5.58
CA ALA A 181 -18.36 39.17 -5.21
C ALA A 181 -18.46 40.29 -6.26
N LYS A 182 -18.40 39.94 -7.55
CA LYS A 182 -18.53 40.92 -8.65
C LYS A 182 -19.91 41.58 -8.64
N LYS A 183 -20.97 40.81 -8.40
CA LYS A 183 -22.34 41.32 -8.33
C LYS A 183 -22.54 42.30 -7.17
N LYS A 184 -21.98 42.00 -5.99
CA LYS A 184 -21.99 42.94 -4.83
C LYS A 184 -21.23 44.23 -5.12
N ALA A 185 -20.07 44.14 -5.77
CA ALA A 185 -19.30 45.33 -6.16
C ALA A 185 -20.04 46.20 -7.18
N GLU A 186 -20.75 45.60 -8.13
CA GLU A 186 -21.57 46.33 -9.11
C GLU A 186 -22.80 47.00 -8.46
N GLU A 187 -23.46 46.33 -7.51
CA GLU A 187 -24.55 46.93 -6.72
C GLU A 187 -24.09 48.12 -5.87
N GLU A 188 -22.94 48.00 -5.18
CA GLU A 188 -22.37 49.13 -4.42
C GLU A 188 -21.99 50.30 -5.33
N ALA A 189 -21.41 50.03 -6.50
CA ALA A 189 -21.07 51.07 -7.48
C ALA A 189 -22.33 51.80 -8.01
N GLN A 190 -23.41 51.07 -8.30
CA GLN A 190 -24.69 51.68 -8.70
C GLN A 190 -25.32 52.51 -7.58
N GLN A 191 -25.27 52.03 -6.33
CA GLN A 191 -25.77 52.81 -5.18
C GLN A 191 -24.98 54.10 -4.98
N GLN A 192 -23.64 54.06 -5.09
CA GLN A 192 -22.83 55.28 -5.04
C GLN A 192 -23.15 56.25 -6.18
N ALA A 193 -23.34 55.74 -7.41
CA ALA A 193 -23.69 56.57 -8.56
C ALA A 193 -25.06 57.26 -8.38
N GLN A 194 -26.07 56.56 -7.83
CA GLN A 194 -27.37 57.17 -7.51
C GLN A 194 -27.27 58.22 -6.40
N GLN A 195 -26.48 57.97 -5.35
CA GLN A 195 -26.25 58.97 -4.29
C GLN A 195 -25.59 60.24 -4.84
N GLN A 196 -24.63 60.12 -5.77
CA GLN A 196 -24.02 61.29 -6.41
C GLN A 196 -25.01 62.06 -7.31
N GLN A 197 -25.90 61.39 -8.03
CA GLN A 197 -26.91 62.09 -8.84
C GLN A 197 -27.95 62.84 -7.99
N GLN A 198 -28.39 62.28 -6.86
CA GLN A 198 -29.31 62.97 -5.95
C GLN A 198 -28.68 64.21 -5.28
N GLN A 199 -27.37 64.19 -5.02
CA GLN A 199 -26.66 65.38 -4.53
C GLN A 199 -26.56 66.50 -5.58
N GLN A 200 -26.59 66.19 -6.89
CA GLN A 200 -26.55 67.22 -7.93
C GLN A 200 -27.92 67.89 -8.20
N GLN A 201 -29.04 67.23 -7.92
CA GLN A 201 -30.39 67.84 -8.05
C GLN A 201 -30.81 68.69 -6.84
N SER A 202 -30.04 68.69 -5.75
CA SER A 202 -30.28 69.52 -4.57
C SER A 202 -29.23 70.63 -4.48
N THR A 203 -29.13 71.48 -5.49
CA THR A 203 -28.39 72.74 -5.38
C THR A 203 -29.35 73.88 -5.02
N PRO A 204 -29.41 74.35 -3.76
CA PRO A 204 -29.83 75.71 -3.51
C PRO A 204 -28.80 76.63 -4.19
N GLN A 205 -29.30 77.52 -5.04
CA GLN A 205 -28.53 78.57 -5.71
C GLN A 205 -27.86 79.47 -4.66
N TYR A 206 -26.60 79.20 -4.35
CA TYR A 206 -25.76 80.06 -3.54
C TYR A 206 -24.76 80.76 -4.44
N THR A 207 -24.86 82.08 -4.52
CA THR A 207 -23.87 82.97 -5.14
C THR A 207 -22.69 83.16 -4.18
N PRO A 208 -21.46 82.70 -4.51
CA PRO A 208 -20.30 83.00 -3.68
C PRO A 208 -19.74 84.36 -4.09
N SER A 209 -19.73 85.28 -3.13
CA SER A 209 -18.99 86.54 -3.19
C SER A 209 -17.49 86.26 -3.22
N TYR A 210 -16.79 86.98 -4.08
CA TYR A 210 -15.40 86.79 -4.46
C TYR A 210 -14.47 87.58 -3.52
N THR A 211 -13.49 86.92 -2.89
CA THR A 211 -12.26 87.58 -2.42
C THR A 211 -11.07 86.61 -2.53
N PRO A 212 -9.93 87.02 -3.15
CA PRO A 212 -8.83 86.12 -3.45
C PRO A 212 -7.79 86.09 -2.32
N SER A 213 -7.22 84.93 -2.03
CA SER A 213 -5.90 84.86 -1.39
C SER A 213 -5.22 83.51 -1.61
N TYR A 214 -4.07 83.59 -2.27
CA TYR A 214 -2.88 82.75 -2.17
C TYR A 214 -2.93 81.25 -2.55
N THR A 215 -2.13 80.95 -3.58
CA THR A 215 -1.64 79.63 -3.95
C THR A 215 -0.65 79.09 -2.89
N PRO A 216 -0.55 77.76 -2.72
CA PRO A 216 0.56 77.10 -3.40
C PRO A 216 0.15 75.78 -4.10
N SER A 217 0.91 75.50 -5.15
CA SER A 217 0.93 74.29 -5.97
C SER A 217 1.24 73.03 -5.16
N TYR A 218 0.41 71.99 -5.32
CA TYR A 218 0.78 70.61 -4.98
C TYR A 218 0.44 69.70 -6.17
N THR A 219 1.47 69.12 -6.76
CA THR A 219 1.38 68.13 -7.83
C THR A 219 1.08 66.75 -7.24
N PRO A 220 0.05 66.01 -7.72
CA PRO A 220 -0.11 64.61 -7.34
C PRO A 220 0.84 63.73 -8.16
N SER A 221 1.77 63.07 -7.49
CA SER A 221 2.58 61.98 -8.03
C SER A 221 1.70 60.74 -8.18
N TYR A 222 1.52 60.27 -9.43
CA TYR A 222 0.99 58.95 -9.71
C TYR A 222 2.07 57.90 -9.40
N THR A 223 1.82 57.03 -8.42
CA THR A 223 2.55 55.76 -8.27
C THR A 223 1.67 54.61 -8.77
N PRO A 224 2.04 53.90 -9.85
CA PRO A 224 1.35 52.70 -10.27
C PRO A 224 1.61 51.56 -9.27
N VAL A 225 0.54 50.95 -8.78
CA VAL A 225 0.63 49.69 -8.01
C VAL A 225 1.05 48.56 -8.94
N THR A 226 2.20 47.96 -8.64
CA THR A 226 2.71 46.76 -9.30
C THR A 226 1.96 45.52 -8.82
N PRO A 227 1.64 44.56 -9.70
CA PRO A 227 1.03 43.30 -9.30
C PRO A 227 2.03 42.44 -8.52
N THR A 228 1.63 41.97 -7.34
CA THR A 228 2.40 41.02 -6.53
C THR A 228 2.45 39.66 -7.20
N THR A 229 3.67 39.17 -7.44
CA THR A 229 3.96 37.81 -7.91
C THR A 229 3.56 36.77 -6.86
N PRO A 230 2.99 35.61 -7.23
CA PRO A 230 2.69 34.55 -6.27
C PRO A 230 3.97 33.99 -5.64
N THR A 231 3.97 33.85 -4.32
CA THR A 231 5.05 33.20 -3.57
C THR A 231 5.18 31.73 -3.95
N GLN A 232 6.38 31.35 -4.39
CA GLN A 232 6.80 29.98 -4.61
C GLN A 232 6.80 29.18 -3.29
N PRO A 233 6.31 27.94 -3.25
CA PRO A 233 6.36 27.10 -2.05
C PRO A 233 7.80 26.69 -1.72
N SER A 234 8.14 26.79 -0.44
CA SER A 234 9.45 26.45 0.12
C SER A 234 9.78 24.97 -0.05
N LYS A 235 11.01 24.70 -0.49
CA LYS A 235 11.60 23.37 -0.61
C LYS A 235 11.80 22.75 0.79
N PRO A 236 11.63 21.42 0.99
CA PRO A 236 11.84 20.78 2.28
C PRO A 236 13.32 20.82 2.69
N THR A 237 13.57 21.21 3.93
CA THR A 237 14.88 21.13 4.58
C THR A 237 15.18 19.68 4.98
N THR A 238 16.29 19.15 4.48
CA THR A 238 16.90 17.90 4.95
C THR A 238 17.42 18.06 6.39
N PRO A 239 17.25 17.05 7.27
CA PRO A 239 17.78 17.12 8.62
C PRO A 239 19.30 16.93 8.62
N THR A 240 20.03 17.90 9.17
CA THR A 240 21.46 17.78 9.46
C THR A 240 21.67 17.13 10.83
N THR A 241 22.46 16.06 10.82
CA THR A 241 22.98 15.29 11.95
C THR A 241 23.70 16.18 12.97
N PRO A 242 23.53 15.98 14.29
CA PRO A 242 24.30 16.69 15.29
C PRO A 242 25.70 16.09 15.47
N THR A 243 26.72 16.92 15.35
CA THR A 243 28.12 16.65 15.71
C THR A 243 28.28 16.71 17.25
N PRO A 244 29.09 15.84 17.88
CA PRO A 244 29.22 15.79 19.33
C PRO A 244 30.08 16.93 19.88
N SER A 245 29.70 17.47 21.03
CA SER A 245 30.51 18.44 21.78
C SER A 245 31.45 17.71 22.77
N PRO A 246 32.72 18.14 22.93
CA PRO A 246 33.70 17.51 23.81
C PRO A 246 33.48 17.89 25.29
N GLY A 247 33.75 16.92 26.17
CA GLY A 247 33.32 16.95 27.57
C GLY A 247 34.24 17.65 28.57
N THR A 248 33.85 17.55 29.84
CA THR A 248 34.70 17.66 31.05
C THR A 248 33.92 16.96 32.19
N THR A 249 34.31 15.74 32.58
CA THR A 249 35.11 15.37 33.77
C THR A 249 34.46 15.68 35.13
N GLY A 250 34.22 14.61 35.90
CA GLY A 250 34.41 14.62 37.36
C GLY A 250 33.21 14.22 38.21
N GLY A 251 33.37 13.16 39.01
CA GLY A 251 32.71 13.08 40.32
C GLY A 251 31.95 11.80 40.67
N ASN A 252 32.69 10.80 41.13
CA ASN A 252 32.36 9.79 42.15
C ASN A 252 31.10 10.03 43.01
N ILE A 253 30.26 9.00 43.18
CA ILE A 253 29.59 8.63 44.45
C ILE A 253 29.08 7.19 44.42
N GLY A 254 29.45 6.40 45.43
CA GLY A 254 28.64 5.31 46.01
C GLY A 254 28.89 3.90 45.51
#